data_AF-A0A383CFU2-F1
#
_entry.id   AF-A0A383CFU2-F1
#
_cell.length_a   1.000
_cell.length_b   1.000
_cell.length_c   1.000
_cell.angle_alpha   90.00
_cell.angle_beta   90.00
_cell.angle_gamma   90.00
#
_symmetry.space_group_name_H-M   'P 1'
#
loop_
_entity.id
_entity.type
_entity.pdbx_description
1 polymer ?
#
loop_
_entity_poly.entity_id
_entity_poly.type
_entity_poly.pdbx_seq_one_letter_code
_entity_poly.pdbx_strand_id
1 'polypeptide(L)'
;IERIADLLIKKQSDYGTANIARFGRTGLIIRLHDKVARLENLRGSGGARNESIEDTLLDVIGYSVVGLMWEDGTFMVPLLPS
;
A
#
# COMPACT_ATOMS: atom_id res chain seq x y z
N ILE A 1 8.05 8.58 -8.87
CA ILE A 1 8.12 7.16 -9.33
C ILE A 1 9.47 6.53 -8.98
N GLU A 2 10.61 7.17 -9.30
CA GLU A 2 11.97 6.63 -9.09
C GLU A 2 12.32 6.22 -7.64
N ARG A 3 11.51 6.61 -6.64
CA ARG A 3 11.71 6.31 -5.21
C ARG A 3 10.64 5.42 -4.58
N ILE A 4 9.78 4.78 -5.38
CA ILE A 4 8.71 3.92 -4.86
C ILE A 4 9.30 2.77 -4.03
N ALA A 5 10.38 2.15 -4.50
CA ALA A 5 11.05 1.07 -3.76
C ALA A 5 11.47 1.52 -2.36
N ASP A 6 12.15 2.66 -2.24
CA ASP A 6 12.60 3.22 -0.94
C ASP A 6 11.42 3.49 0.00
N LEU A 7 10.32 4.04 -0.54
CA LEU A 7 9.11 4.29 0.23
C LEU A 7 8.48 2.99 0.75
N LEU A 8 8.43 1.95 -0.07
CA LEU A 8 7.88 0.65 0.32
C LEU A 8 8.76 -0.06 1.33
N ILE A 9 10.09 -0.01 1.16
CA ILE A 9 11.06 -0.54 2.13
C ILE A 9 10.86 0.16 3.48
N LYS A 10 10.78 1.50 3.48
CA LYS A 10 10.55 2.27 4.71
C LYS A 10 9.23 1.87 5.39
N LYS A 11 8.12 1.82 4.65
CA LYS A 11 6.82 1.41 5.19
C LYS A 11 6.87 -0.03 5.75
N GLN A 12 7.52 -0.95 5.04
CA GLN A 12 7.64 -2.33 5.49
C GLN A 12 8.46 -2.44 6.79
N SER A 13 9.53 -1.65 6.93
CA SER A 13 10.30 -1.54 8.17
C SER A 13 9.49 -0.92 9.32
N ASP A 14 8.67 0.10 9.05
CA ASP A 14 7.89 0.80 10.07
C ASP A 14 6.71 -0.04 10.60
N TYR A 15 6.02 -0.79 9.72
CA TYR A 15 4.76 -1.47 10.06
C TYR A 15 4.90 -3.01 10.20
N GLY A 16 5.94 -3.61 9.63
CA GLY A 16 6.11 -5.06 9.58
C GLY A 16 5.03 -5.80 8.78
N THR A 17 5.05 -7.13 8.83
CA THR A 17 4.16 -8.00 8.02
C THR A 17 2.83 -8.33 8.69
N ALA A 18 2.72 -8.19 10.01
CA ALA A 18 1.64 -8.77 10.80
C ALA A 18 0.23 -8.30 10.37
N ASN A 19 0.08 -7.01 10.07
CA ASN A 19 -1.23 -6.44 9.71
C ASN A 19 -1.77 -6.95 8.37
N ILE A 20 -0.90 -7.17 7.40
CA ILE A 20 -1.27 -7.75 6.11
C ILE A 20 -1.49 -9.25 6.28
N ALA A 21 -0.58 -9.96 6.97
CA ALA A 21 -0.68 -11.39 7.21
C ALA A 21 -1.98 -11.81 7.91
N ARG A 22 -2.50 -10.98 8.82
CA ARG A 22 -3.76 -11.23 9.54
C ARG A 22 -4.96 -11.44 8.61
N PHE A 23 -5.01 -10.76 7.48
CA PHE A 23 -6.14 -10.80 6.55
C PHE A 23 -5.77 -11.32 5.15
N GLY A 24 -4.47 -11.46 4.88
CA GLY A 24 -3.90 -11.93 3.62
C GLY A 24 -4.48 -11.24 2.39
N ARG A 25 -4.70 -12.05 1.35
CA ARG A 25 -5.26 -11.62 0.06
C ARG A 25 -6.55 -10.81 0.19
N THR A 26 -7.51 -11.26 1.00
CA THR A 26 -8.79 -10.57 1.18
C THR A 26 -8.59 -9.18 1.79
N GLY A 27 -7.69 -9.05 2.77
CA GLY A 27 -7.35 -7.77 3.37
C GLY A 27 -6.68 -6.79 2.40
N LEU A 28 -5.91 -7.30 1.44
CA LEU A 28 -5.27 -6.50 0.39
C LEU A 28 -6.28 -5.98 -0.63
N ILE A 29 -7.22 -6.83 -1.06
CA ILE A 29 -8.31 -6.45 -1.97
C ILE A 29 -9.14 -5.31 -1.38
N ILE A 30 -9.54 -5.43 -0.11
CA ILE A 30 -10.33 -4.41 0.59
C ILE A 30 -9.56 -3.08 0.66
N ARG A 31 -8.28 -3.12 1.07
CA ARG A 31 -7.45 -1.91 1.18
C ARG A 31 -7.25 -1.21 -0.17
N LEU A 32 -7.06 -1.96 -1.25
CA LEU A 32 -7.01 -1.40 -2.60
C LEU A 32 -8.32 -0.71 -2.97
N HIS A 33 -9.45 -1.38 -2.72
CA HIS A 33 -10.76 -0.82 -2.98
C HIS A 33 -11.00 0.48 -2.19
N ASP A 34 -10.64 0.53 -0.91
CA ASP A 34 -10.76 1.73 -0.08
C ASP A 34 -9.95 2.91 -0.65
N LYS A 35 -8.76 2.65 -1.20
CA LYS A 35 -7.92 3.68 -1.81
C LYS A 35 -8.47 4.17 -3.16
N VAL A 36 -9.07 3.29 -3.96
CA VAL A 36 -9.78 3.69 -5.19
C VAL A 36 -11.01 4.53 -4.86
N ALA A 37 -11.85 4.09 -3.92
CA ALA A 37 -13.02 4.86 -3.48
C ALA A 37 -12.62 6.25 -2.93
N ARG A 38 -11.49 6.33 -2.21
CA ARG A 38 -10.93 7.62 -1.79
C ARG A 38 -10.57 8.52 -2.96
N LEU A 39 -9.91 7.97 -3.99
CA LEU A 39 -9.53 8.73 -5.18
C LEU A 39 -10.76 9.30 -5.91
N GLU A 40 -11.84 8.52 -6.01
CA GLU A 40 -13.11 8.98 -6.57
C GLU A 40 -13.68 10.16 -5.78
N ASN A 41 -13.69 10.06 -4.44
CA ASN A 41 -14.15 11.12 -3.56
C ASN A 41 -13.30 12.38 -3.67
N LEU A 42 -11.98 12.26 -3.80
CA LEU A 42 -11.05 13.38 -4.01
C LEU A 42 -11.29 14.12 -5.33
N ARG A 43 -11.78 13.44 -6.36
CA ARG A 43 -12.11 14.03 -7.66
C ARG A 43 -13.48 14.72 -7.66
N GLY A 44 -14.44 14.21 -6.89
CA GLY A 44 -15.81 14.75 -6.81
C GLY A 44 -15.98 15.86 -5.77
N SER A 45 -15.18 15.84 -4.70
CA SER A 45 -15.18 16.85 -3.63
C SER A 45 -14.04 17.83 -3.89
N GLY A 46 -14.22 19.14 -3.65
CA GLY A 46 -13.22 20.20 -3.89
C GLY A 46 -11.96 20.16 -3.00
N GLY A 47 -11.33 18.99 -2.84
CA GLY A 47 -10.13 18.72 -2.07
C GLY A 47 -10.41 18.08 -0.70
N ALA A 48 -9.83 16.92 -0.43
CA ALA A 48 -9.72 16.46 0.97
C ALA A 48 -8.62 17.23 1.68
N ARG A 49 -8.84 17.50 2.97
CA ARG A 49 -7.90 18.24 3.82
C ARG A 49 -6.72 17.42 4.35
N ASN A 50 -6.78 16.08 4.27
CA ASN A 50 -5.91 15.22 5.08
C ASN A 50 -4.95 14.29 4.31
N GLU A 51 -5.17 13.97 3.02
CA GLU A 51 -4.27 13.09 2.25
C GLU A 51 -4.45 13.44 0.76
N SER A 52 -3.35 13.61 0.02
CA SER A 52 -3.38 14.09 -1.37
C SER A 52 -3.77 12.98 -2.37
N ILE A 53 -4.05 13.38 -3.61
CA ILE A 53 -4.20 12.44 -4.74
C ILE A 53 -2.93 11.62 -4.92
N GLU A 54 -1.75 12.26 -4.81
CA GLU A 54 -0.46 11.60 -4.95
C GLU A 54 -0.26 10.54 -3.86
N ASP A 55 -0.51 10.87 -2.59
CA ASP A 55 -0.41 9.91 -1.48
C ASP A 55 -1.34 8.69 -1.71
N THR A 56 -2.56 8.96 -2.17
CA THR A 56 -3.55 7.91 -2.46
C THR A 56 -3.07 6.98 -3.58
N LEU A 57 -2.49 7.52 -4.65
CA LEU A 57 -1.93 6.73 -5.75
C LEU A 57 -0.69 5.94 -5.31
N LEU A 58 0.15 6.52 -4.45
CA LEU A 58 1.31 5.82 -3.88
C LEU A 58 0.88 4.63 -3.01
N ASP A 59 -0.23 4.74 -2.28
CA ASP A 59 -0.79 3.61 -1.54
C ASP A 59 -1.34 2.51 -2.46
N VAL A 60 -2.01 2.87 -3.56
CA VAL A 60 -2.47 1.88 -4.56
C VAL A 60 -1.28 1.13 -5.14
N ILE A 61 -0.21 1.83 -5.50
CA ILE A 61 1.04 1.21 -5.95
C ILE A 61 1.59 0.29 -4.88
N GLY A 62 1.66 0.75 -3.62
CA GLY A 62 2.21 -0.04 -2.53
C GLY A 62 1.44 -1.32 -2.24
N TYR A 63 0.11 -1.24 -2.17
CA TYR A 63 -0.72 -2.44 -1.99
C TYR A 63 -0.68 -3.38 -3.20
N SER A 64 -0.49 -2.85 -4.42
CA SER A 64 -0.30 -3.68 -5.61
C SER A 64 1.01 -4.47 -5.54
N VAL A 65 2.11 -3.83 -5.14
CA VAL A 65 3.42 -4.48 -4.95
C VAL A 65 3.35 -5.52 -3.82
N VAL A 66 2.77 -5.16 -2.67
CA VAL A 66 2.57 -6.12 -1.56
C VAL A 66 1.68 -7.29 -2.00
N GLY A 67 0.67 -7.04 -2.83
CA GLY A 67 -0.15 -8.08 -3.46
C GLY A 67 0.67 -9.06 -4.29
N LEU A 68 1.53 -8.57 -5.17
CA LEU A 68 2.43 -9.43 -5.94
C LEU A 68 3.38 -10.23 -5.03
N MET A 69 3.98 -9.58 -4.02
CA MET A 69 4.83 -10.26 -3.05
C MET A 69 4.07 -11.35 -2.26
N TRP A 70 2.77 -11.14 -1.99
CA TRP A 70 1.92 -12.12 -1.33
C TRP A 70 1.70 -13.35 -2.21
N GLU A 71 1.37 -13.14 -3.49
CA GLU A 71 1.19 -14.23 -4.46
C GLU A 71 2.49 -15.00 -4.71
N ASP A 72 3.62 -14.30 -4.76
CA ASP A 72 4.95 -14.88 -4.94
C ASP A 72 5.51 -15.52 -3.65
N GLY A 73 4.81 -15.41 -2.52
CA GLY A 73 5.27 -15.93 -1.23
C GLY A 73 6.46 -15.17 -0.62
N THR A 74 6.83 -14.02 -1.17
CA THR A 74 8.00 -13.22 -0.76
C THR A 74 7.66 -12.17 0.31
N PHE A 75 6.38 -11.85 0.53
CA PHE A 75 5.98 -10.82 1.49
C PHE A 75 6.42 -11.10 2.93
N MET A 76 6.48 -12.37 3.33
CA MET A 76 6.87 -12.77 4.69
C MET A 76 8.39 -12.88 4.88
N VAL A 77 9.17 -12.72 3.81
CA VAL A 77 10.63 -12.77 3.89
C VAL A 77 11.13 -11.52 4.63
N PRO A 78 11.95 -11.67 5.68
CA PRO A 78 12.51 -10.53 6.40
C PRO A 78 13.32 -9.63 5.46
N LEU A 79 13.21 -8.31 5.64
CA LEU A 79 14.12 -7.38 5.00
C LEU A 79 15.54 -7.69 5.47
N LEU A 80 16.47 -7.84 4.51
CA LEU A 80 17.88 -7.99 4.85
C LEU A 80 18.35 -6.71 5.54
N PRO A 81 19.20 -6.81 6.59
CA PRO A 81 19.86 -5.64 7.15
C PRO A 81 20.67 -4.95 6.05
N SER A 82 20.53 -3.61 5.96
CA SER A 82 21.33 -2.75 5.09
C SER A 82 22.80 -2.74 5.50
#